data_AF-A0A6L3X1P5-F1
#
_entry.id   AF-A0A6L3X1P5-F1
#
_cell.length_a   1.000
_cell.length_b   1.000
_cell.length_c   1.000
_cell.angle_alpha   90.00
_cell.angle_beta   90.00
_cell.angle_gamma   90.00
#
_symmetry.space_group_name_H-M   'P 1'
#
loop_
_entity.id
_entity.type
_entity.pdbx_description
1 polymer ?
#
loop_
_entity_poly.entity_id
_entity_poly.type
_entity_poly.pdbx_seq_one_letter_code
_entity_poly.pdbx_strand_id
1 'polypeptide(L)'
;SCPVGFKNGTDGNTRIAVDAIRASRASHMFLSPDKNGQMTIYQTSGNPFGHIIMRGGKKPNYHAEDIAAACETLAEFDLPEHLVVDFSHGNCQKQHRRQLDVCEEVCQ
;
A
#
# COMPACT_ATOMS: atom_id res chain seq x y z
N SER A 1 -10.94 -7.15 -12.84
CA SER A 1 -9.64 -7.24 -12.15
C SER A 1 -8.91 -5.92 -12.27
N CYS A 2 -8.15 -5.49 -11.25
CA CYS A 2 -7.42 -4.21 -11.25
C CYS A 2 -6.12 -4.30 -10.41
N PRO A 3 -5.17 -3.36 -10.60
CA PRO A 3 -4.08 -3.13 -9.65
C PRO A 3 -4.61 -2.82 -8.25
N VAL A 4 -3.82 -3.16 -7.22
CA VAL A 4 -4.22 -2.98 -5.81
C VAL A 4 -3.10 -2.30 -5.04
N GLY A 5 -3.42 -1.20 -4.36
CA GLY A 5 -2.51 -0.51 -3.45
C GLY A 5 -2.78 -0.90 -2.00
N PHE A 6 -1.73 -1.29 -1.28
CA PHE A 6 -1.81 -1.66 0.14
C PHE A 6 -1.25 -0.53 1.00
N LYS A 7 -2.10 0.05 1.86
CA LYS A 7 -1.68 1.10 2.80
C LYS A 7 -0.80 0.52 3.91
N ASN A 8 0.24 1.25 4.31
CA ASN A 8 1.02 0.90 5.50
C ASN A 8 0.18 0.93 6.80
N GLY A 9 0.71 0.33 7.87
CA GLY A 9 0.08 0.25 9.20
C GLY A 9 -0.21 1.61 9.82
N THR A 10 -1.17 1.68 10.75
CA THR A 10 -1.56 2.95 11.42
C THR A 10 -0.45 3.55 12.27
N ASP A 11 0.52 2.73 12.65
CA ASP A 11 1.75 3.10 13.34
C ASP A 11 2.85 3.61 12.41
N GLY A 12 2.74 3.37 11.09
CA GLY A 12 3.75 3.71 10.08
C GLY A 12 4.44 2.50 9.45
N ASN A 13 4.16 1.28 9.92
CA ASN A 13 4.86 0.08 9.48
C ASN A 13 4.56 -0.26 8.01
N THR A 14 5.55 -0.13 7.12
CA THR A 14 5.46 -0.44 5.68
C THR A 14 5.55 -1.93 5.39
N ARG A 15 6.18 -2.72 6.27
CA ARG A 15 6.39 -4.17 6.09
C ARG A 15 5.07 -4.93 5.95
N ILE A 16 4.01 -4.50 6.65
CA ILE A 16 2.70 -5.15 6.51
C ILE A 16 2.13 -5.00 5.08
N ALA A 17 2.41 -3.87 4.41
CA ALA A 17 1.96 -3.64 3.05
C ALA A 17 2.80 -4.47 2.07
N VAL A 18 4.11 -4.58 2.31
CA VAL A 18 5.03 -5.46 1.56
C VAL A 18 4.56 -6.92 1.65
N ASP A 19 4.28 -7.41 2.85
CA ASP A 19 3.80 -8.79 3.05
C ASP A 19 2.43 -9.00 2.38
N ALA A 20 1.55 -7.99 2.41
CA ALA A 20 0.27 -8.06 1.69
C ALA A 20 0.45 -8.13 0.17
N ILE A 21 1.40 -7.37 -0.40
CA ILE A 21 1.75 -7.46 -1.83
C ILE A 21 2.21 -8.88 -2.15
N ARG A 22 3.16 -9.42 -1.38
CA ARG A 22 3.69 -10.79 -1.58
C ARG A 22 2.59 -11.83 -1.49
N ALA A 23 1.74 -11.75 -0.47
CA ALA A 23 0.60 -12.65 -0.31
C ALA A 23 -0.36 -12.54 -1.50
N SER A 24 -0.72 -11.34 -1.92
CA SER A 24 -1.68 -11.12 -3.01
C SER A 24 -1.24 -11.68 -4.36
N ARG A 25 0.07 -11.85 -4.59
CA ARG A 25 0.65 -12.45 -5.81
C ARG A 25 0.43 -13.95 -5.90
N ALA A 26 0.19 -14.63 -4.79
CA ALA A 26 -0.07 -16.06 -4.76
C ALA A 26 -1.54 -16.41 -5.00
N SER A 27 -1.80 -17.65 -5.43
CA SER A 27 -3.15 -18.21 -5.50
C SER A 27 -3.73 -18.38 -4.09
N HIS A 28 -4.95 -17.90 -3.87
CA HIS A 28 -5.69 -18.06 -2.61
C HIS A 28 -7.08 -18.61 -2.86
N MET A 29 -7.67 -19.22 -1.83
CA MET A 29 -9.09 -19.56 -1.80
C MET A 29 -9.83 -18.68 -0.80
N PHE A 30 -10.99 -18.16 -1.19
CA PHE A 30 -11.85 -17.39 -0.29
C PHE A 30 -13.33 -17.64 -0.58
N LEU A 31 -14.17 -17.44 0.44
CA LEU A 31 -15.61 -17.62 0.37
C LEU A 31 -16.28 -16.29 0.02
N SER A 32 -17.10 -16.28 -1.02
CA SER A 32 -17.89 -15.10 -1.40
C SER A 32 -19.18 -15.51 -2.11
N PRO A 33 -20.26 -14.71 -2.06
CA PRO A 33 -21.44 -14.96 -2.87
C PRO A 33 -21.12 -14.90 -4.37
N ASP A 34 -21.75 -15.75 -5.16
CA ASP A 34 -21.75 -15.64 -6.61
C ASP A 34 -22.65 -14.50 -7.09
N LYS A 35 -22.76 -14.35 -8.42
CA LYS A 35 -23.61 -13.32 -9.03
C LYS A 35 -25.10 -13.49 -8.71
N ASN A 36 -25.51 -14.65 -8.21
CA ASN A 36 -26.87 -14.98 -7.80
C ASN A 36 -27.06 -14.94 -6.27
N GLY A 37 -26.01 -14.59 -5.51
CA GLY A 37 -26.04 -14.54 -4.06
C GLY A 37 -25.77 -15.87 -3.35
N GLN A 38 -25.44 -16.93 -4.08
CA GLN A 38 -25.11 -18.23 -3.47
C GLN A 38 -23.67 -18.26 -2.98
N MET A 39 -23.46 -18.66 -1.72
CA MET A 39 -22.11 -18.79 -1.17
C MET A 39 -21.27 -19.81 -1.94
N THR A 40 -20.12 -19.35 -2.44
CA THR A 40 -19.22 -20.12 -3.30
C THR A 40 -17.77 -19.96 -2.83
N ILE A 41 -16.95 -20.98 -3.09
CA ILE A 41 -15.49 -20.92 -2.91
C ILE A 41 -14.87 -20.43 -4.22
N TYR A 42 -14.13 -19.33 -4.15
CA TYR A 42 -13.33 -18.80 -5.25
C TYR A 42 -11.87 -19.18 -5.06
N GLN A 43 -11.23 -19.67 -6.13
CA GLN A 43 -9.78 -19.79 -6.23
C GLN A 43 -9.24 -18.68 -7.14
N THR A 44 -8.29 -17.89 -6.65
CA THR A 44 -7.64 -16.83 -7.43
C THR A 44 -6.36 -17.33 -8.06
N SER A 45 -5.93 -16.71 -9.16
CA SER A 45 -4.60 -16.92 -9.75
C SER A 45 -3.49 -16.10 -9.08
N GLY A 46 -3.83 -15.25 -8.09
CA GLY A 46 -2.98 -14.18 -7.61
C GLY A 46 -3.04 -12.90 -8.46
N ASN A 47 -2.56 -11.79 -7.89
CA ASN A 47 -2.50 -10.46 -8.49
C ASN A 47 -1.04 -9.96 -8.53
N PRO A 48 -0.43 -9.83 -9.72
CA PRO A 48 0.95 -9.36 -9.83
C PRO A 48 1.08 -7.84 -9.67
N PHE A 49 -0.01 -7.08 -9.66
CA PHE A 49 -0.04 -5.62 -9.75
C PHE A 49 -0.28 -4.94 -8.39
N GLY A 50 0.46 -5.39 -7.37
CA GLY A 50 0.49 -4.80 -6.03
C GLY A 50 1.51 -3.66 -5.90
N HIS A 51 1.20 -2.64 -5.09
CA HIS A 51 2.13 -1.56 -4.73
C HIS A 51 1.83 -1.02 -3.32
N ILE A 52 2.79 -0.33 -2.71
CA ILE A 52 2.63 0.29 -1.39
C ILE A 52 1.92 1.64 -1.53
N ILE A 53 1.05 1.96 -0.57
CA ILE A 53 0.56 3.32 -0.34
C ILE A 53 1.10 3.83 1.01
N MET A 54 2.01 4.81 0.96
CA MET A 54 2.59 5.46 2.12
C MET A 54 1.64 6.57 2.61
N ARG A 55 1.06 6.43 3.81
CA ARG A 55 -0.02 7.29 4.33
C ARG A 55 0.24 7.87 5.72
N GLY A 56 1.48 7.82 6.17
CA GLY A 56 1.95 8.21 7.50
C GLY A 56 1.67 7.17 8.58
N GLY A 57 1.92 7.56 9.82
CA GLY A 57 1.73 6.73 11.01
C GLY A 57 1.77 7.59 12.26
N LYS A 58 2.61 7.21 13.23
CA LYS A 58 2.94 8.10 14.37
C LYS A 58 3.64 9.39 13.91
N LYS A 59 4.37 9.31 12.81
CA LYS A 59 4.98 10.43 12.08
C LYS A 59 4.58 10.32 10.60
N PRO A 60 4.64 11.41 9.82
CA PRO A 60 4.60 11.31 8.37
C PRO A 60 5.70 10.40 7.83
N ASN A 61 5.48 9.81 6.66
CA ASN A 61 6.44 8.91 6.02
C ASN A 61 6.56 9.16 4.51
N TYR A 62 6.66 10.43 4.11
CA TYR A 62 6.76 10.84 2.70
C TYR A 62 8.10 11.50 2.37
N HIS A 63 9.02 11.58 3.33
CA HIS A 63 10.33 12.19 3.13
C HIS A 63 11.21 11.26 2.28
N ALA A 64 12.25 11.81 1.65
CA ALA A 64 13.12 11.03 0.76
C ALA A 64 13.72 9.78 1.45
N GLU A 65 14.08 9.89 2.73
CA GLU A 65 14.58 8.76 3.53
C GLU A 65 13.53 7.67 3.77
N ASP A 66 12.27 8.05 3.98
CA ASP A 66 11.17 7.11 4.18
C ASP A 66 10.86 6.34 2.87
N ILE A 67 10.87 7.07 1.75
CA ILE A 67 10.67 6.50 0.41
C ILE A 67 11.80 5.53 0.08
N ALA A 68 13.06 5.93 0.31
CA ALA A 68 14.22 5.07 0.10
C ALA A 68 14.13 3.79 0.93
N ALA A 69 13.81 3.89 2.23
CA ALA A 69 13.65 2.72 3.10
C ALA A 69 12.51 1.79 2.64
N ALA A 70 11.41 2.35 2.12
CA ALA A 70 10.32 1.55 1.55
C ALA A 70 10.73 0.83 0.26
N CYS A 71 11.49 1.50 -0.63
CA CYS A 71 12.04 0.89 -1.84
C CYS A 71 13.05 -0.21 -1.51
N GLU A 72 13.95 0.00 -0.54
CA GLU A 72 14.87 -1.04 -0.07
C GLU A 72 14.12 -2.27 0.42
N THR A 73 13.05 -2.08 1.22
CA THR A 73 12.22 -3.20 1.70
C THR A 73 11.51 -3.92 0.54
N LEU A 74 11.12 -3.23 -0.52
CA LEU A 74 10.55 -3.87 -1.73
C LEU A 74 11.62 -4.68 -2.47
N ALA A 75 12.81 -4.12 -2.64
CA ALA A 75 13.95 -4.75 -3.30
C ALA A 75 14.40 -6.03 -2.57
N GLU A 76 14.37 -6.04 -1.22
CA GLU A 76 14.66 -7.24 -0.40
C GLU A 76 13.82 -8.47 -0.78
N PHE A 77 12.65 -8.28 -1.40
CA PHE A 77 11.74 -9.35 -1.80
C PHE A 77 11.52 -9.44 -3.32
N ASP A 78 12.41 -8.86 -4.12
CA ASP A 78 12.33 -8.82 -5.59
C ASP A 78 10.98 -8.25 -6.09
N LEU A 79 10.44 -7.26 -5.38
CA LEU A 79 9.22 -6.56 -5.76
C LEU A 79 9.53 -5.28 -6.53
N PRO A 80 8.66 -4.85 -7.45
CA PRO A 80 8.85 -3.57 -8.12
C PRO A 80 8.86 -2.41 -7.11
N GLU A 81 9.89 -1.56 -7.22
CA GLU A 81 10.14 -0.39 -6.36
C GLU A 81 9.25 0.81 -6.74
N HIS A 82 7.96 0.56 -6.91
CA HIS A 82 6.96 1.60 -7.15
C HIS A 82 6.05 1.78 -5.94
N LEU A 83 5.71 3.03 -5.63
CA LEU A 83 4.83 3.35 -4.51
C LEU A 83 4.00 4.60 -4.81
N VAL A 84 2.95 4.76 -4.01
CA VAL A 84 2.09 5.94 -4.02
C VAL A 84 2.19 6.61 -2.66
N VAL A 85 2.35 7.93 -2.64
CA VAL A 85 2.27 8.72 -1.42
C VAL A 85 0.85 9.28 -1.28
N ASP A 86 0.18 8.95 -0.18
CA ASP A 86 -1.10 9.56 0.23
C ASP A 86 -0.78 10.86 0.97
N PHE A 87 -1.10 12.01 0.36
CA PHE A 87 -0.81 13.31 0.95
C PHE A 87 -1.66 13.62 2.20
N SER A 88 -2.71 12.84 2.45
CA SER A 88 -3.66 13.04 3.53
C SER A 88 -3.31 12.20 4.76
N HIS A 89 -4.30 11.95 5.63
CA HIS A 89 -4.21 11.06 6.79
C HIS A 89 -3.02 11.37 7.72
N GLY A 90 -2.11 10.39 7.91
CA GLY A 90 -0.97 10.54 8.80
C GLY A 90 0.07 11.50 8.25
N ASN A 91 0.15 11.67 6.93
CA ASN A 91 1.14 12.53 6.28
C ASN A 91 0.81 14.02 6.48
N CYS A 92 -0.46 14.41 6.35
CA CYS A 92 -0.90 15.77 6.71
C CYS A 92 -1.21 15.94 8.20
N GLN A 93 -0.95 14.93 9.04
CA GLN A 93 -1.32 14.91 10.47
C GLN A 93 -2.80 15.23 10.71
N LYS A 94 -3.67 14.76 9.81
CA LYS A 94 -5.13 15.04 9.79
C LYS A 94 -5.48 16.53 9.66
N GLN A 95 -4.55 17.37 9.22
CA GLN A 95 -4.79 18.78 8.93
C GLN A 95 -4.88 18.97 7.42
N HIS A 96 -6.09 19.08 6.89
CA HIS A 96 -6.34 19.04 5.44
C HIS A 96 -5.55 20.07 4.63
N ARG A 97 -5.21 21.24 5.22
CA ARG A 97 -4.41 22.29 4.57
C ARG A 97 -2.97 21.87 4.30
N ARG A 98 -2.42 20.99 5.15
CA ARG A 98 -1.04 20.49 5.03
C ARG A 98 -0.84 19.50 3.89
N GLN A 99 -1.90 19.09 3.20
CA GLN A 99 -1.77 18.29 1.98
C GLN A 99 -0.99 19.03 0.88
N LEU A 100 -1.05 20.37 0.88
CA LEU A 100 -0.25 21.21 -0.03
C LEU A 100 1.23 21.12 0.33
N ASP A 101 1.57 21.24 1.62
CA ASP A 101 2.95 21.10 2.10
C ASP A 101 3.54 19.74 1.72
N VAL A 102 2.78 18.64 1.91
CA VAL A 102 3.21 17.29 1.53
C VAL A 102 3.43 17.19 0.01
N CYS A 103 2.55 17.77 -0.79
CA CYS A 103 2.69 17.79 -2.24
C CYS A 103 3.94 18.55 -2.68
N GLU A 104 4.19 19.74 -2.10
CA GLU A 104 5.35 20.56 -2.41
C GLU A 104 6.66 19.83 -2.09
N GLU A 105 6.71 19.14 -0.94
CA GLU A 105 7.90 18.40 -0.53
C GLU A 105 8.17 17.17 -1.43
N VAL A 106 7.12 16.45 -1.85
CA VAL A 106 7.26 15.30 -2.75
C VAL A 106 7.69 15.70 -4.17
N CYS A 107 7.49 16.96 -4.58
CA CYS A 107 7.88 17.45 -5.90
C CYS A 107 9.34 17.92 -6.00
N GLN A 108 10.10 17.93 -4.88
CA GLN A 108 11.51 18.29 -4.86
C GLN A 108 12.39 17.14 -5.37
#